data_AF-A0A3A4VGS9-F1
#
_entry.id   AF-A0A3A4VGS9-F1
#
_cell.length_a   1.000
_cell.length_b   1.000
_cell.length_c   1.000
_cell.angle_alpha   90.00
_cell.angle_beta   90.00
_cell.angle_gamma   90.00
#
_symmetry.space_group_name_H-M   'P 1'
#
loop_
_entity.id
_entity.type
_entity.pdbx_description
1 polymer ?
#
loop_
_entity_poly.entity_id
_entity_poly.type
_entity_poly.pdbx_seq_one_letter_code
_entity_poly.pdbx_strand_id
1 'polypeptide(L)'
;MRTTFSSLVSKRDIIMVGLLAAIFVLAVSYSVLSATTISTNINTDGTLTVTGASTLTGAVYASSTLQATGVGLFYSTLSAGASTNSPVTTFNVSGSGYFSVALGVGQATTGQGNLVVDELGVFNSRLGVSGTTSPYQELGVTGDAALGSAATTTLSVESTSASQGGCIELRGENNSWVRVYVGNGGGTSTTAFQMSTSNLTNGGTALLVVEQGRCQ
;
A
#
# COMPACT_ATOMS: atom_id res chain seq x y z
N MET A 1 64.05 -7.84 58.72
CA MET A 1 62.79 -8.62 58.56
C MET A 1 62.50 -8.78 57.07
N ARG A 2 62.91 -9.90 56.48
CA ARG A 2 62.59 -10.25 55.09
C ARG A 2 62.42 -11.77 55.06
N THR A 3 61.28 -12.25 55.54
CA THR A 3 60.91 -13.66 55.42
C THR A 3 60.66 -13.93 53.95
N THR A 4 61.54 -14.71 53.34
CA THR A 4 61.44 -15.13 51.95
C THR A 4 60.18 -15.99 51.79
N PHE A 5 59.19 -15.45 51.09
CA PHE A 5 57.92 -16.10 50.70
C PHE A 5 58.10 -17.54 50.16
N SER A 6 59.29 -17.85 49.62
CA SER A 6 59.71 -19.17 49.17
C SER A 6 59.66 -20.30 50.21
N SER A 7 59.62 -20.01 51.51
CA SER A 7 59.64 -21.03 52.57
C SER A 7 58.26 -21.48 53.05
N LEU A 8 57.18 -20.85 52.60
CA LEU A 8 55.82 -21.09 53.12
C LEU A 8 54.96 -21.96 52.19
N VAL A 9 55.46 -22.31 51.01
CA VAL A 9 54.72 -23.14 50.03
C VAL A 9 55.55 -24.37 49.70
N SER A 10 55.11 -25.54 50.16
CA SER A 10 55.71 -26.82 49.82
C SER A 10 55.35 -27.20 48.38
N LYS A 11 56.19 -27.98 47.69
CA LYS A 11 55.88 -28.54 46.35
C LYS A 11 54.53 -29.27 46.32
N ARG A 12 54.11 -29.85 47.46
CA ARG A 12 52.80 -30.51 47.63
C ARG A 12 51.63 -29.53 47.60
N ASP A 13 51.81 -28.33 48.15
CA ASP A 13 50.77 -27.29 48.19
C ASP A 13 50.51 -26.75 46.78
N ILE A 14 51.57 -26.59 45.98
CA ILE A 14 51.48 -26.18 44.57
C ILE A 14 50.67 -27.21 43.77
N ILE A 15 50.93 -28.51 43.97
CA ILE A 15 50.22 -29.59 43.26
C ILE A 15 48.74 -29.64 43.68
N MET A 16 48.45 -29.51 44.97
CA MET A 16 47.07 -29.55 45.48
C MET A 16 46.24 -28.36 44.96
N VAL A 17 46.81 -27.15 44.98
CA VAL A 17 46.14 -25.95 44.45
C VAL A 17 45.90 -26.09 42.95
N GLY A 18 46.86 -26.62 42.19
CA GLY A 18 46.70 -26.89 40.76
C GLY A 18 45.60 -27.91 40.47
N LEU A 19 45.53 -29.00 41.23
CA LEU A 19 44.50 -30.03 41.08
C LEU A 19 43.09 -29.46 41.40
N LEU A 20 42.97 -28.70 42.48
CA LEU A 20 41.69 -28.07 42.87
C LEU A 20 41.21 -27.07 41.82
N ALA A 21 42.11 -26.24 41.29
CA ALA A 21 41.77 -25.30 40.21
C ALA A 21 41.30 -26.05 38.95
N ALA A 22 41.97 -27.14 38.58
CA ALA A 22 41.57 -27.96 37.43
C ALA A 22 40.20 -28.60 37.62
N ILE A 23 39.93 -29.19 38.78
CA ILE A 23 38.61 -29.78 39.11
C ILE A 23 37.53 -28.69 39.08
N PHE A 24 37.81 -27.50 39.62
CA PHE A 24 36.85 -26.40 39.62
C PHE A 24 36.50 -25.94 38.20
N VAL A 25 37.50 -25.75 37.34
CA VAL A 25 37.29 -25.39 35.94
C VAL A 25 36.50 -26.47 35.21
N LEU A 26 36.80 -27.75 35.46
CA LEU A 26 36.07 -28.87 34.84
C LEU A 26 34.61 -28.91 35.29
N ALA A 27 34.36 -28.74 36.58
CA ALA A 27 33.02 -28.73 37.17
C ALA A 27 32.17 -27.58 36.63
N VAL A 28 32.74 -26.37 36.51
CA VAL A 28 32.07 -25.21 35.91
C VAL A 28 31.84 -25.41 34.42
N SER A 29 32.81 -25.94 33.68
CA SER A 29 32.65 -26.19 32.25
C SER A 29 31.54 -27.20 31.97
N TYR A 30 31.47 -28.27 32.77
CA TYR A 30 30.44 -29.30 32.67
C TYR A 30 29.04 -28.75 33.03
N SER A 31 28.94 -27.90 34.06
CA SER A 31 27.67 -27.31 34.45
C SER A 31 27.15 -26.30 33.42
N VAL A 32 28.04 -25.54 32.76
CA VAL A 32 27.66 -24.63 31.66
C VAL A 32 27.26 -25.40 30.41
N LEU A 33 27.94 -26.51 30.07
CA LEU A 33 27.58 -27.37 28.94
C LEU A 33 26.18 -27.98 29.10
N SER A 34 25.78 -28.26 30.35
CA SER A 34 24.50 -28.88 30.68
C SER A 34 23.40 -27.87 30.98
N ALA A 35 23.70 -26.57 30.99
CA ALA A 35 22.71 -25.54 31.30
C ALA A 35 21.74 -25.39 30.11
N THR A 36 20.52 -25.90 30.27
CA THR A 36 19.47 -25.80 29.25
C THR A 36 18.67 -24.50 29.34
N THR A 37 18.92 -23.66 30.35
CA THR A 37 18.11 -22.49 30.65
C THR A 37 18.96 -21.37 31.20
N ILE A 38 18.80 -20.16 30.65
CA ILE A 38 19.36 -18.91 31.16
C ILE A 38 18.17 -18.07 31.63
N SER A 39 18.15 -17.67 32.90
CA SER A 39 17.04 -16.91 33.52
C SER A 39 17.28 -15.40 33.59
N THR A 40 18.38 -14.93 32.98
CA THR A 40 18.80 -13.52 32.98
C THR A 40 18.99 -13.01 31.56
N ASN A 41 19.27 -11.71 31.42
CA ASN A 41 19.60 -11.11 30.12
C ASN A 41 20.93 -11.65 29.59
N ILE A 42 21.02 -11.80 28.26
CA ILE A 42 22.24 -12.12 27.53
C ILE A 42 22.66 -10.86 26.79
N ASN A 43 23.90 -10.40 27.01
CA ASN A 43 24.52 -9.33 26.22
C ASN A 43 25.77 -9.89 25.55
N THR A 44 25.84 -9.83 24.22
CA THR A 44 27.00 -10.29 23.45
C THR A 44 27.68 -9.08 22.81
N ASP A 45 29.01 -8.99 22.92
CA ASP A 45 29.78 -7.94 22.22
C ASP A 45 29.80 -8.14 20.70
N GLY A 46 29.44 -9.35 20.24
CA GLY A 46 29.35 -9.73 18.83
C GLY A 46 28.03 -10.42 18.49
N THR A 47 28.04 -11.18 17.39
CA THR A 47 26.86 -11.87 16.87
C THR A 47 26.49 -13.08 17.73
N LEU A 48 25.23 -13.13 18.18
CA LEU A 48 24.61 -14.36 18.65
C LEU A 48 24.10 -15.16 17.45
N THR A 49 24.65 -16.36 17.23
CA THR A 49 24.10 -17.31 16.25
C THR A 49 23.26 -18.34 16.99
N VAL A 50 21.99 -18.49 16.60
CA VAL A 50 21.11 -19.55 17.10
C VAL A 50 20.80 -20.50 15.97
N THR A 51 21.15 -21.77 16.12
CA THR A 51 20.84 -22.83 15.17
C THR A 51 19.56 -23.55 15.58
N GLY A 52 18.68 -23.82 14.61
CA GLY A 52 17.38 -24.45 14.87
C GLY A 52 16.26 -23.42 15.12
N ALA A 53 15.09 -23.91 15.52
CA ALA A 53 13.94 -23.06 15.78
C ALA A 53 14.11 -22.29 17.09
N SER A 54 13.81 -21.00 17.06
CA SER A 54 13.79 -20.13 18.24
C SER A 54 12.39 -19.55 18.41
N THR A 55 11.89 -19.55 19.65
CA THR A 55 10.62 -18.91 20.00
C THR A 55 10.92 -17.70 20.89
N LEU A 56 10.59 -16.50 20.40
CA LEU A 56 10.67 -15.27 21.18
C LEU A 56 9.23 -14.85 21.53
N THR A 57 8.91 -14.75 22.83
CA THR A 57 7.55 -14.47 23.31
C THR A 57 7.29 -12.99 23.59
N GLY A 58 8.33 -12.15 23.50
CA GLY A 58 8.26 -10.70 23.70
C GLY A 58 8.45 -9.92 22.40
N ALA A 59 8.54 -8.59 22.54
CA ALA A 59 8.88 -7.72 21.42
C ALA A 59 10.30 -8.00 20.90
N VAL A 60 10.44 -8.01 19.58
CA VAL A 60 11.72 -8.16 18.88
C VAL A 60 12.06 -6.83 18.22
N TYR A 61 13.17 -6.22 18.63
CA TYR A 61 13.66 -4.95 18.08
C TYR A 61 14.91 -5.20 17.24
N ALA A 62 14.78 -5.07 15.92
CA ALA A 62 15.90 -5.07 14.99
C ALA A 62 16.23 -3.62 14.60
N SER A 63 17.34 -3.08 15.13
CA SER A 63 17.72 -1.68 14.93
C SER A 63 18.20 -1.35 13.51
N SER A 64 18.55 -2.36 12.72
CA SER A 64 19.03 -2.20 11.35
C SER A 64 18.20 -3.04 10.38
N THR A 65 18.45 -4.34 10.30
CA THR A 65 17.78 -5.22 9.34
C THR A 65 17.11 -6.40 10.04
N LEU A 66 15.87 -6.68 9.63
CA LEU A 66 15.20 -7.96 9.89
C LEU A 66 15.03 -8.67 8.55
N GLN A 67 15.67 -9.82 8.38
CA GLN A 67 15.55 -10.64 7.17
C GLN A 67 14.87 -11.96 7.53
N ALA A 68 13.83 -12.31 6.77
CA ALA A 68 13.22 -13.62 6.78
C ALA A 68 13.35 -14.22 5.38
N THR A 69 13.90 -15.43 5.27
CA THR A 69 14.05 -16.15 3.98
C THR A 69 12.86 -17.05 3.67
N GLY A 70 11.98 -17.27 4.65
CA GLY A 70 10.73 -18.02 4.51
C GLY A 70 9.49 -17.15 4.67
N VAL A 71 8.39 -17.78 5.07
CA VAL A 71 7.12 -17.08 5.31
C VAL A 71 7.16 -16.31 6.63
N GLY A 72 6.95 -14.99 6.55
CA GLY A 72 6.68 -14.14 7.72
C GLY A 72 5.17 -13.98 7.94
N LEU A 73 4.67 -14.36 9.10
CA LEU A 73 3.27 -14.16 9.49
C LEU A 73 3.18 -13.04 10.53
N PHE A 74 2.40 -12.01 10.24
CA PHE A 74 2.10 -10.91 11.16
C PHE A 74 0.60 -10.96 11.48
N TYR A 75 0.23 -11.22 12.74
CA TYR A 75 -1.17 -11.44 13.14
C TYR A 75 -1.99 -10.16 13.31
N SER A 76 -1.34 -9.00 13.36
CA SER A 76 -1.99 -7.70 13.55
C SER A 76 -1.49 -6.73 12.49
N THR A 77 -0.95 -5.58 12.89
CA THR A 77 -0.46 -4.57 11.96
C THR A 77 0.98 -4.85 11.53
N LEU A 78 1.23 -4.75 10.23
CA LEU A 78 2.57 -4.59 9.66
C LEU A 78 2.67 -3.16 9.13
N SER A 79 3.45 -2.32 9.81
CA SER A 79 3.85 -1.01 9.28
C SER A 79 5.19 -1.17 8.57
N ALA A 80 5.15 -1.32 7.25
CA ALA A 80 6.34 -1.46 6.40
C ALA A 80 6.51 -0.18 5.56
N GLY A 81 7.58 0.56 5.83
CA GLY A 81 7.84 1.89 5.25
C GLY A 81 8.31 2.86 6.33
N ALA A 82 9.04 3.92 5.96
CA ALA A 82 9.48 4.92 6.94
C ALA A 82 8.26 5.58 7.61
N SER A 83 8.15 5.43 8.94
CA SER A 83 7.10 6.02 9.79
C SER A 83 7.07 7.56 9.80
N THR A 84 7.82 8.21 8.90
CA THR A 84 8.02 9.66 8.88
C THR A 84 7.71 10.20 7.48
N ASN A 85 6.48 10.65 7.26
CA ASN A 85 6.03 11.67 6.30
C ASN A 85 6.57 11.73 4.86
N SER A 86 7.24 10.71 4.36
CA SER A 86 7.56 10.52 2.95
C SER A 86 8.21 9.14 2.83
N PRO A 87 7.73 8.23 1.96
CA PRO A 87 8.44 6.98 1.73
C PRO A 87 9.81 7.29 1.10
N VAL A 88 10.86 7.26 1.91
CA VAL A 88 12.25 7.27 1.42
C VAL A 88 12.65 5.89 0.87
N THR A 89 11.79 4.88 1.03
CA THR A 89 12.03 3.50 0.62
C THR A 89 10.78 2.89 0.00
N THR A 90 10.98 2.12 -1.08
CA THR A 90 9.93 1.41 -1.81
C THR A 90 9.47 0.18 -1.03
N PHE A 91 8.17 0.03 -0.78
CA PHE A 91 7.59 -1.27 -0.47
C PHE A 91 7.39 -2.02 -1.79
N ASN A 92 8.15 -3.09 -2.01
CA ASN A 92 8.08 -3.90 -3.21
C ASN A 92 7.65 -5.33 -2.85
N VAL A 93 6.77 -5.89 -3.67
CA VAL A 93 6.42 -7.31 -3.65
C VAL A 93 6.81 -7.89 -5.00
N SER A 94 7.77 -8.81 -5.00
CA SER A 94 8.10 -9.60 -6.19
C SER A 94 7.08 -10.73 -6.32
N GLY A 95 6.33 -10.74 -7.42
CA GLY A 95 5.22 -11.67 -7.64
C GLY A 95 3.85 -11.04 -7.33
N SER A 96 2.89 -11.85 -6.90
CA SER A 96 1.52 -11.39 -6.67
C SER A 96 1.32 -10.89 -5.23
N GLY A 97 0.78 -9.68 -5.10
CA GLY A 97 0.16 -9.21 -3.85
C GLY A 97 -1.33 -9.54 -3.85
N TYR A 98 -1.88 -9.92 -2.70
CA TYR A 98 -3.31 -10.16 -2.53
C TYR A 98 -3.82 -9.43 -1.29
N PHE A 99 -4.83 -8.59 -1.47
CA PHE A 99 -5.56 -7.93 -0.38
C PHE A 99 -6.96 -8.54 -0.35
N SER A 100 -7.31 -9.21 0.75
CA SER A 100 -8.63 -9.85 0.92
C SER A 100 -9.75 -8.88 1.29
N VAL A 101 -9.39 -7.63 1.60
CA VAL A 101 -10.31 -6.56 1.98
C VAL A 101 -9.99 -5.32 1.14
N ALA A 102 -9.85 -4.14 1.74
CA ALA A 102 -9.57 -2.91 1.04
C ALA A 102 -8.05 -2.71 0.85
N LEU A 103 -7.69 -2.16 -0.31
CA LEU A 103 -6.39 -1.52 -0.53
C LEU A 103 -6.60 -0.01 -0.50
N GLY A 104 -6.02 0.66 0.49
CA GLY A 104 -5.94 2.11 0.51
C GLY A 104 -4.67 2.59 -0.17
N VAL A 105 -4.81 3.33 -1.27
CA VAL A 105 -3.71 4.13 -1.86
C VAL A 105 -3.92 5.59 -1.45
N GLY A 106 -3.23 6.02 -0.40
CA GLY A 106 -3.39 7.36 0.18
C GLY A 106 -2.53 8.43 -0.49
N GLN A 107 -2.86 9.69 -0.22
CA GLN A 107 -1.96 10.84 -0.44
C GLN A 107 -0.76 10.70 0.52
N ALA A 108 0.31 10.05 0.10
CA ALA A 108 1.50 9.89 0.91
C ALA A 108 2.32 11.19 0.95
N THR A 109 1.78 12.29 1.50
CA THR A 109 2.51 13.53 1.88
C THR A 109 3.43 14.17 0.81
N THR A 110 3.39 13.70 -0.45
CA THR A 110 4.32 14.04 -1.54
C THR A 110 3.57 14.43 -2.82
N GLY A 111 2.29 14.79 -2.70
CA GLY A 111 1.52 15.44 -3.77
C GLY A 111 1.03 14.53 -4.91
N GLN A 112 1.45 13.27 -5.00
CA GLN A 112 1.05 12.36 -6.09
C GLN A 112 0.95 10.89 -5.60
N GLY A 113 -0.17 10.53 -4.97
CA GLY A 113 -0.50 9.13 -4.70
C GLY A 113 -1.15 8.49 -5.93
N ASN A 114 -0.35 8.05 -6.90
CA ASN A 114 -0.86 7.44 -8.13
C ASN A 114 -0.94 5.92 -7.99
N LEU A 115 -2.05 5.32 -8.44
CA LEU A 115 -2.10 3.90 -8.76
C LEU A 115 -1.82 3.75 -10.26
N VAL A 116 -0.65 3.20 -10.59
CA VAL A 116 -0.28 2.85 -11.97
C VAL A 116 -0.49 1.35 -12.15
N VAL A 117 -1.21 0.96 -13.19
CA VAL A 117 -1.43 -0.42 -13.59
C VAL A 117 -0.93 -0.56 -15.01
N ASP A 118 0.21 -1.22 -15.20
CA ASP A 118 0.87 -1.31 -16.52
C ASP A 118 0.16 -2.24 -17.50
N GLU A 119 -0.62 -3.20 -16.98
CA GLU A 119 -1.36 -4.16 -17.78
C GLU A 119 -2.88 -3.94 -17.66
N LEU A 120 -3.58 -4.75 -16.86
CA LEU A 120 -5.04 -4.75 -16.78
C LEU A 120 -5.53 -4.39 -15.37
N GLY A 121 -6.33 -3.31 -15.29
CA GLY A 121 -7.15 -3.01 -14.12
C GLY A 121 -8.57 -3.55 -14.28
N VAL A 122 -9.01 -4.46 -13.40
CA VAL A 122 -10.38 -4.99 -13.39
C VAL A 122 -11.11 -4.54 -12.13
N PHE A 123 -12.27 -3.92 -12.31
CA PHE A 123 -13.19 -3.59 -11.21
C PHE A 123 -14.50 -4.37 -11.40
N ASN A 124 -14.72 -5.41 -10.60
CA ASN A 124 -15.91 -6.29 -10.69
C ASN A 124 -17.22 -5.63 -10.24
N SER A 125 -17.18 -4.40 -9.76
CA SER A 125 -18.35 -3.68 -9.24
C SER A 125 -18.32 -2.24 -9.71
N ARG A 126 -17.96 -1.28 -8.86
CA ARG A 126 -17.92 0.14 -9.20
C ARG A 126 -16.49 0.65 -9.26
N LEU A 127 -16.13 1.30 -10.36
CA LEU A 127 -15.00 2.22 -10.43
C LEU A 127 -15.51 3.63 -10.11
N GLY A 128 -14.98 4.22 -9.04
CA GLY A 128 -15.25 5.61 -8.70
C GLY A 128 -14.04 6.47 -9.03
N VAL A 129 -14.23 7.48 -9.88
CA VAL A 129 -13.28 8.58 -10.05
C VAL A 129 -13.94 9.80 -9.41
N SER A 130 -13.46 10.18 -8.24
CA SER A 130 -14.00 11.30 -7.46
C SER A 130 -12.84 12.07 -6.87
N GLY A 131 -12.99 13.38 -6.81
CA GLY A 131 -12.00 14.24 -6.20
C GLY A 131 -12.64 15.56 -5.81
N THR A 132 -11.93 16.25 -4.92
CA THR A 132 -12.55 17.23 -4.03
C THR A 132 -12.38 18.68 -4.47
N THR A 133 -11.64 18.97 -5.55
CA THR A 133 -11.34 20.36 -5.95
C THR A 133 -11.06 20.55 -7.45
N SER A 134 -12.10 20.83 -8.25
CA SER A 134 -12.06 21.43 -9.61
C SER A 134 -11.06 20.86 -10.65
N PRO A 135 -11.06 21.36 -11.90
CA PRO A 135 -11.54 20.64 -13.09
C PRO A 135 -10.48 19.73 -13.76
N TYR A 136 -9.80 18.85 -13.00
CA TYR A 136 -8.78 17.94 -13.53
C TYR A 136 -9.02 16.45 -13.24
N GLN A 137 -10.26 15.98 -13.14
CA GLN A 137 -10.52 14.54 -13.19
C GLN A 137 -11.21 14.19 -14.49
N GLU A 138 -10.42 14.25 -15.56
CA GLU A 138 -10.80 13.66 -16.83
C GLU A 138 -10.66 12.14 -16.70
N LEU A 139 -11.77 11.41 -16.82
CA LEU A 139 -11.68 10.00 -17.19
C LEU A 139 -11.23 9.95 -18.65
N GLY A 140 -9.92 9.90 -18.86
CA GLY A 140 -9.31 9.74 -20.17
C GLY A 140 -9.23 8.28 -20.57
N VAL A 141 -9.64 7.97 -21.80
CA VAL A 141 -9.42 6.66 -22.43
C VAL A 141 -8.64 6.90 -23.72
N THR A 142 -7.47 6.29 -23.85
CA THR A 142 -6.76 6.22 -25.14
C THR A 142 -7.17 4.92 -25.82
N GLY A 143 -7.69 5.02 -27.05
CA GLY A 143 -8.29 3.88 -27.76
C GLY A 143 -9.81 3.84 -27.58
N ASP A 144 -10.37 2.65 -27.42
CA ASP A 144 -11.82 2.42 -27.40
C ASP A 144 -12.38 2.39 -25.98
N ALA A 145 -13.52 3.05 -25.78
CA ALA A 145 -14.36 2.90 -24.61
C ALA A 145 -15.65 2.16 -24.99
N ALA A 146 -15.94 1.02 -24.35
CA ALA A 146 -17.16 0.25 -24.55
C ALA A 146 -17.98 0.21 -23.26
N LEU A 147 -19.26 0.55 -23.36
CA LEU A 147 -20.23 0.40 -22.28
C LEU A 147 -21.17 -0.74 -22.65
N GLY A 148 -21.30 -1.74 -21.78
CA GLY A 148 -22.11 -2.93 -22.04
C GLY A 148 -22.62 -3.58 -20.76
N SER A 149 -23.79 -4.20 -20.87
CA SER A 149 -24.46 -4.93 -19.80
C SER A 149 -25.33 -6.02 -20.41
N ALA A 150 -25.51 -7.13 -19.70
CA ALA A 150 -26.48 -8.16 -20.08
C ALA A 150 -27.94 -7.68 -19.90
N ALA A 151 -28.15 -6.59 -19.15
CA ALA A 151 -29.44 -5.95 -18.95
C ALA A 151 -29.44 -4.56 -19.60
N THR A 152 -29.53 -3.50 -18.80
CA THR A 152 -29.53 -2.11 -19.28
C THR A 152 -28.15 -1.51 -19.11
N THR A 153 -27.65 -0.88 -20.17
CA THR A 153 -26.47 0.00 -20.13
C THR A 153 -26.96 1.44 -20.07
N THR A 154 -26.57 2.17 -19.03
CA THR A 154 -26.94 3.58 -18.86
C THR A 154 -25.69 4.44 -18.79
N LEU A 155 -25.61 5.44 -19.66
CA LEU A 155 -24.67 6.55 -19.52
C LEU A 155 -25.45 7.75 -18.96
N SER A 156 -25.08 8.22 -17.77
CA SER A 156 -25.60 9.46 -17.21
C SER A 156 -24.48 10.50 -17.20
N VAL A 157 -24.75 11.66 -17.79
CA VAL A 157 -23.88 12.83 -17.76
C VAL A 157 -24.68 13.95 -17.12
N GLU A 158 -24.32 14.31 -15.89
CA GLU A 158 -25.03 15.30 -15.09
C GLU A 158 -24.14 16.53 -14.89
N SER A 159 -24.70 17.71 -15.15
CA SER A 159 -24.11 18.98 -14.75
C SER A 159 -24.77 19.43 -13.45
N THR A 160 -23.99 19.67 -12.40
CA THR A 160 -24.51 20.11 -11.10
C THR A 160 -24.58 21.64 -10.98
N SER A 161 -24.14 22.40 -12.00
CA SER A 161 -24.26 23.87 -12.00
C SER A 161 -25.56 24.30 -12.66
N ALA A 162 -26.38 25.07 -11.93
CA ALA A 162 -27.77 25.41 -12.29
C ALA A 162 -27.94 26.32 -13.53
N SER A 163 -26.85 26.82 -14.13
CA SER A 163 -26.90 27.88 -15.15
C SER A 163 -26.43 27.46 -16.55
N GLN A 164 -25.92 26.24 -16.73
CA GLN A 164 -25.52 25.68 -18.02
C GLN A 164 -25.91 24.20 -18.09
N GLY A 165 -26.70 23.81 -19.09
CA GLY A 165 -26.93 22.39 -19.40
C GLY A 165 -25.60 21.69 -19.73
N GLY A 166 -25.57 20.37 -19.62
CA GLY A 166 -24.41 19.59 -20.06
C GLY A 166 -24.23 19.67 -21.57
N CYS A 167 -22.98 19.67 -22.03
CA CYS A 167 -22.65 19.65 -23.45
C CYS A 167 -21.69 18.49 -23.72
N ILE A 168 -22.01 17.68 -24.73
CA ILE A 168 -21.18 16.56 -25.17
C ILE A 168 -20.52 16.95 -26.49
N GLU A 169 -19.19 16.92 -26.55
CA GLU A 169 -18.43 17.09 -27.80
C GLU A 169 -18.07 15.74 -28.40
N LEU A 170 -18.25 15.62 -29.70
CA LEU A 170 -17.81 14.49 -30.51
C LEU A 170 -16.87 15.02 -31.61
N ARG A 171 -15.69 14.43 -31.74
CA ARG A 171 -14.74 14.77 -32.80
C ARG A 171 -14.77 13.71 -33.90
N GLY A 172 -15.07 14.14 -35.13
CA GLY A 172 -14.98 13.29 -36.32
C GLY A 172 -13.56 13.22 -36.90
N GLU A 173 -13.39 12.37 -37.91
CA GLU A 173 -12.10 12.03 -38.55
C GLU A 173 -11.35 13.24 -39.14
N ASN A 174 -12.05 14.32 -39.51
CA ASN A 174 -11.47 15.51 -40.14
C ASN A 174 -11.27 16.68 -39.15
N ASN A 175 -11.08 16.41 -37.85
CA ASN A 175 -11.07 17.44 -36.80
C ASN A 175 -12.36 18.30 -36.74
N SER A 176 -13.45 17.80 -37.31
CA SER A 176 -14.75 18.43 -37.19
C SER A 176 -15.35 18.11 -35.83
N TRP A 177 -15.87 19.13 -35.16
CA TRP A 177 -16.53 19.00 -33.86
C TRP A 177 -18.05 19.08 -34.04
N VAL A 178 -18.74 18.12 -33.45
CA VAL A 178 -20.18 18.14 -33.25
C VAL A 178 -20.43 18.28 -31.76
N ARG A 179 -21.34 19.18 -31.41
CA ARG A 179 -21.79 19.36 -30.02
C ARG A 179 -23.23 18.89 -29.89
N VAL A 180 -23.52 18.24 -28.78
CA VAL A 180 -24.84 17.77 -28.40
C VAL A 180 -25.24 18.46 -27.09
N TYR A 181 -26.34 19.21 -27.14
CA TYR A 181 -26.96 19.80 -25.96
C TYR A 181 -28.18 19.02 -25.54
N VAL A 182 -28.27 18.75 -24.24
CA VAL A 182 -29.47 18.22 -23.60
C VAL A 182 -29.95 19.28 -22.60
N GLY A 183 -31.11 19.87 -22.88
CA GLY A 183 -31.63 20.99 -22.08
C GLY A 183 -33.16 21.06 -22.02
N ASN A 184 -33.66 21.97 -21.20
CA ASN A 184 -35.10 22.24 -21.07
C ASN A 184 -35.58 23.08 -22.28
N GLY A 185 -36.67 22.68 -22.93
CA GLY A 185 -37.07 23.09 -24.29
C GLY A 185 -37.55 24.53 -24.49
N GLY A 186 -36.78 25.53 -24.05
CA GLY A 186 -36.99 26.96 -24.32
C GLY A 186 -35.99 27.59 -25.29
N GLY A 187 -34.95 26.86 -25.71
CA GLY A 187 -33.92 27.36 -26.63
C GLY A 187 -34.35 27.23 -28.10
N THR A 188 -34.48 28.35 -28.80
CA THR A 188 -34.70 28.43 -30.24
C THR A 188 -33.39 28.24 -30.99
N SER A 189 -33.00 26.99 -31.26
CA SER A 189 -31.95 26.70 -32.24
C SER A 189 -32.57 26.37 -33.60
N THR A 190 -32.04 26.99 -34.66
CA THR A 190 -32.45 26.78 -36.05
C THR A 190 -31.98 25.43 -36.61
N THR A 191 -31.12 24.71 -35.89
CA THR A 191 -30.62 23.36 -36.18
C THR A 191 -31.09 22.31 -35.17
N ALA A 192 -31.98 22.69 -34.25
CA ALA A 192 -32.50 21.78 -33.25
C ALA A 192 -33.33 20.66 -33.88
N PHE A 193 -32.93 19.42 -33.61
CA PHE A 193 -33.79 18.27 -33.83
C PHE A 193 -34.69 18.10 -32.60
N GLN A 194 -35.86 18.74 -32.63
CA GLN A 194 -36.83 18.59 -31.55
C GLN A 194 -37.43 17.18 -31.57
N MET A 195 -36.90 16.29 -30.74
CA MET A 195 -37.49 14.97 -30.52
C MET A 195 -38.76 15.13 -29.67
N SER A 196 -39.90 15.35 -30.33
CA SER A 196 -41.21 15.37 -29.69
C SER A 196 -41.52 14.00 -29.11
N THR A 197 -41.44 13.85 -27.79
CA THR A 197 -41.90 12.64 -27.10
C THR A 197 -42.98 12.98 -26.11
N SER A 198 -44.16 12.44 -26.34
CA SER A 198 -45.40 12.55 -25.56
C SER A 198 -45.33 11.93 -24.16
N ASN A 199 -44.14 11.61 -23.64
CA ASN A 199 -43.94 10.77 -22.44
C ASN A 199 -42.84 11.30 -21.50
N LEU A 200 -42.70 12.62 -21.35
CA LEU A 200 -42.03 13.16 -20.16
C LEU A 200 -43.03 13.17 -19.00
N THR A 201 -42.69 12.47 -17.92
CA THR A 201 -43.52 12.25 -16.73
C THR A 201 -43.96 13.54 -15.99
N ASN A 202 -43.48 14.71 -16.43
CA ASN A 202 -43.79 16.03 -15.86
C ASN A 202 -44.25 17.09 -16.89
N GLY A 203 -44.66 16.70 -18.11
CA GLY A 203 -45.19 17.64 -19.11
C GLY A 203 -44.17 18.63 -19.70
N GLY A 204 -42.87 18.43 -19.46
CA GLY A 204 -41.80 19.20 -20.10
C GLY A 204 -41.49 18.71 -21.51
N THR A 205 -41.00 19.60 -22.38
CA THR A 205 -40.44 19.24 -23.68
C THR A 205 -38.94 18.97 -23.53
N ALA A 206 -38.49 17.76 -23.89
CA ALA A 206 -37.07 17.50 -24.05
C ALA A 206 -36.59 18.07 -25.39
N LEU A 207 -35.50 18.83 -25.37
CA LEU A 207 -34.88 19.39 -26.57
C LEU A 207 -33.49 18.77 -26.74
N LEU A 208 -33.30 18.06 -27.85
CA LEU A 208 -31.99 17.61 -28.31
C LEU A 208 -31.51 18.57 -29.39
N VAL A 209 -30.39 19.23 -29.18
CA VAL A 209 -29.79 20.09 -30.21
C VAL A 209 -28.46 19.50 -30.62
N VAL A 210 -28.29 19.23 -31.91
CA VAL A 210 -27.04 18.74 -32.49
C VAL A 210 -26.56 19.78 -33.50
N GLU A 211 -25.41 20.39 -33.25
CA GLU A 211 -24.88 21.47 -34.09
C GLU A 211 -23.38 21.27 -34.34
N GLN A 212 -22.85 21.92 -35.39
CA GLN A 212 -21.41 22.01 -35.56
C GLN A 212 -20.81 23.03 -34.60
N GLY A 213 -19.61 22.73 -34.08
CA GLY A 213 -18.85 23.61 -33.21
C GLY A 213 -18.51 22.99 -31.87
N ARG A 214 -17.95 23.82 -30.98
CA ARG A 214 -17.52 23.43 -29.64
C ARG A 214 -18.57 23.83 -28.58
N CYS A 215 -18.52 23.16 -27.43
CA CYS A 215 -19.19 23.63 -26.23
C CYS A 215 -18.59 24.99 -25.83
N GLN A 216 -19.45 25.94 -25.43
CA GLN A 216 -19.07 27.29 -24.98
C GLN A 216 -19.32 27.44 -23.49
#